data_AF-A0A2M8N564-F1
#
_entry.id   AF-A0A2M8N564-F1
#
_cell.length_a   1.000
_cell.length_b   1.000
_cell.length_c   1.000
_cell.angle_alpha   90.00
_cell.angle_beta   90.00
_cell.angle_gamma   90.00
#
_symmetry.space_group_name_H-M   'P 1'
#
loop_
_entity.id
_entity.type
_entity.pdbx_description
1 polymer ?
#
loop_
_entity_poly.entity_id
_entity_poly.type
_entity_poly.pdbx_seq_one_letter_code
_entity_poly.pdbx_strand_id
1 'polypeptide(L)'
;YMNDVLFFGNQAYGIEAAAQLYFNKPASELNIAEAAMLAGIIQAPASYEPIGNRQVALDRMEDVLERMARVGCIQFEHTPASTGQNELCITQEMLNSGEVAVQKARIQITMFEPRRFNTDYPHFVQLVQNQLESAYGTNTIYR
;
A
#
# COMPACT_ATOMS: atom_id res chain seq x y z
N TYR A 1 8.84 -12.30 14.54
CA TYR A 1 9.87 -11.74 13.65
C TYR A 1 9.20 -11.37 12.34
N MET A 2 8.97 -10.08 12.07
CA MET A 2 8.48 -9.58 10.78
C MET A 2 9.31 -8.34 10.43
N ASN A 3 10.53 -8.56 9.96
CA ASN A 3 11.33 -7.53 9.28
C ASN A 3 11.14 -7.61 7.76
N ASP A 4 10.11 -8.31 7.28
CA ASP A 4 9.79 -8.38 5.86
C ASP A 4 9.21 -7.03 5.47
N VAL A 5 10.06 -6.20 4.87
CA VAL A 5 9.65 -4.97 4.23
C VAL A 5 8.69 -5.36 3.10
N LEU A 6 7.38 -5.29 3.38
CA LEU A 6 6.34 -5.68 2.44
C LEU A 6 6.51 -4.90 1.14
N PHE A 7 6.70 -5.62 0.04
CA PHE A 7 6.86 -5.02 -1.27
C PHE A 7 5.51 -4.95 -1.98
N PHE A 8 5.14 -3.76 -2.45
CA PHE A 8 3.85 -3.51 -3.11
C PHE A 8 3.98 -3.25 -4.62
N GLY A 9 5.15 -3.49 -5.22
CA GLY A 9 5.41 -3.09 -6.61
C GLY A 9 5.94 -1.66 -6.73
N ASN A 10 6.47 -1.29 -7.89
CA ASN A 10 6.93 0.08 -8.19
C ASN A 10 7.85 0.73 -7.11
N GLN A 11 8.72 -0.07 -6.47
CA GLN A 11 9.61 0.35 -5.38
C GLN A 11 8.89 0.92 -4.14
N ALA A 12 7.61 0.58 -3.96
CA ALA A 12 6.87 0.83 -2.73
C ALA A 12 7.16 -0.28 -1.73
N TYR A 13 7.89 0.09 -0.68
CA TYR A 13 8.31 -0.76 0.42
C TYR A 13 7.60 -0.27 1.70
N GLY A 14 6.75 -1.12 2.25
CA GLY A 14 5.88 -0.78 3.38
C GLY A 14 4.55 -0.13 2.97
N ILE A 15 3.57 -0.23 3.87
CA ILE A 15 2.18 0.20 3.61
C ILE A 15 2.05 1.70 3.39
N GLU A 16 2.83 2.53 4.10
CA GLU A 16 2.82 3.98 3.94
C GLU A 16 3.31 4.38 2.55
N ALA A 17 4.41 3.79 2.08
CA ALA A 17 4.93 4.07 0.74
C ALA A 17 3.93 3.65 -0.36
N ALA A 18 3.20 2.55 -0.15
CA ALA A 18 2.18 2.08 -1.07
C ALA A 18 0.94 3.00 -1.08
N ALA A 19 0.46 3.44 0.10
CA ALA A 19 -0.66 4.37 0.22
C ALA A 19 -0.37 5.69 -0.50
N GLN A 20 0.83 6.22 -0.32
CA GLN A 20 1.30 7.43 -1.00
C GLN A 20 1.43 7.21 -2.51
N LEU A 21 1.99 6.09 -2.95
CA LEU A 21 2.17 5.79 -4.37
C LEU A 21 0.83 5.64 -5.11
N TYR A 22 -0.08 4.82 -4.59
CA TYR A 22 -1.30 4.43 -5.31
C TYR A 22 -2.46 5.41 -5.10
N PHE A 23 -2.50 6.10 -3.96
CA PHE A 23 -3.64 6.93 -3.60
C PHE A 23 -3.28 8.32 -3.08
N ASN A 24 -1.99 8.68 -3.05
CA ASN A 24 -1.49 9.99 -2.61
C ASN A 24 -2.06 10.42 -1.24
N LYS A 25 -2.05 9.49 -0.27
CA LYS A 25 -2.58 9.69 1.07
C LYS A 25 -1.78 8.92 2.12
N PRO A 26 -1.85 9.32 3.41
CA PRO A 26 -1.27 8.53 4.48
C PRO A 26 -2.02 7.20 4.68
N ALA A 27 -1.31 6.15 5.10
CA ALA A 27 -1.92 4.83 5.32
C ALA A 27 -3.05 4.85 6.35
N SER A 28 -3.03 5.79 7.29
CA SER A 28 -4.09 5.99 8.29
C SER A 28 -5.42 6.47 7.71
N GLU A 29 -5.43 6.99 6.47
CA GLU A 29 -6.61 7.52 5.78
C GLU A 29 -7.12 6.60 4.66
N LEU A 30 -6.57 5.39 4.55
CA LEU A 30 -7.06 4.39 3.60
C LEU A 30 -8.49 3.99 3.96
N ASN A 31 -9.37 4.00 2.96
CA ASN A 31 -10.70 3.41 3.10
C ASN A 31 -10.65 1.90 2.91
N ILE A 32 -11.78 1.22 3.14
CA ILE A 32 -11.87 -0.25 3.11
C ILE A 32 -11.48 -0.81 1.73
N ALA A 33 -11.92 -0.18 0.64
CA ALA A 33 -11.61 -0.64 -0.70
C ALA A 33 -10.11 -0.48 -1.03
N GLU A 34 -9.50 0.63 -0.64
CA GLU A 34 -8.07 0.90 -0.85
C GLU A 34 -7.19 -0.03 -0.01
N ALA A 35 -7.59 -0.26 1.25
CA ALA A 35 -6.92 -1.22 2.12
C ALA A 35 -7.02 -2.64 1.57
N ALA A 36 -8.18 -3.05 1.06
CA ALA A 36 -8.37 -4.35 0.41
C ALA A 36 -7.51 -4.49 -0.84
N MET A 37 -7.38 -3.44 -1.63
CA MET A 37 -6.52 -3.43 -2.81
C MET A 37 -5.06 -3.64 -2.43
N LEU A 38 -4.53 -2.88 -1.46
CA LEU A 38 -3.14 -3.04 -1.00
C LEU A 38 -2.90 -4.43 -0.38
N ALA A 39 -3.84 -4.94 0.42
CA ALA A 39 -3.75 -6.30 0.97
C ALA A 39 -3.71 -7.38 -0.13
N GLY A 40 -4.42 -7.17 -1.24
CA GLY A 40 -4.41 -8.04 -2.40
C GLY A 40 -3.05 -8.11 -3.10
N ILE A 41 -2.30 -7.00 -3.12
CA ILE A 41 -0.98 -6.89 -3.77
C ILE A 41 0.06 -7.79 -3.11
N ILE A 42 0.04 -7.91 -1.78
CA ILE A 42 1.09 -8.58 -0.98
C ILE A 42 1.38 -10.01 -1.47
N GLN A 43 0.36 -10.75 -1.92
CA GLN A 43 0.52 -12.14 -2.34
C GLN A 43 1.40 -12.27 -3.60
N ALA A 44 1.25 -11.35 -4.55
CA ALA A 44 1.99 -11.38 -5.81
C ALA A 44 2.13 -9.95 -6.35
N PRO A 45 3.08 -9.16 -5.82
CA PRO A 45 3.16 -7.73 -6.12
C PRO A 45 3.33 -7.43 -7.61
N ALA A 46 4.07 -8.27 -8.35
CA ALA A 46 4.26 -8.12 -9.78
C ALA A 46 2.97 -8.39 -10.61
N SER A 47 2.09 -9.26 -10.12
CA SER A 47 0.86 -9.66 -10.84
C SER A 47 -0.34 -8.81 -10.45
N TYR A 48 -0.40 -8.38 -9.20
CA TYR A 48 -1.54 -7.65 -8.63
C TYR A 48 -1.30 -6.15 -8.51
N GLU A 49 -0.16 -5.62 -8.95
CA GLU A 49 0.02 -4.18 -8.98
C GLU A 49 -0.90 -3.50 -10.03
N PRO A 50 -1.56 -2.39 -9.68
CA PRO A 50 -2.56 -1.80 -10.57
C PRO A 50 -2.00 -0.91 -11.68
N ILE A 51 -0.70 -0.60 -11.64
CA ILE A 51 0.00 0.15 -12.69
C ILE A 51 0.18 -0.76 -13.92
N GLY A 52 0.73 -1.97 -13.73
CA GLY A 52 0.89 -2.95 -14.80
C GLY A 52 -0.37 -3.76 -15.14
N ASN A 53 -1.18 -4.13 -14.14
CA ASN A 53 -2.26 -5.10 -14.30
C ASN A 53 -3.57 -4.63 -13.65
N ARG A 54 -4.10 -3.49 -14.11
CA ARG A 54 -5.28 -2.82 -13.52
C ARG A 54 -6.46 -3.76 -13.26
N GLN A 55 -6.93 -4.48 -14.28
CA GLN A 55 -8.13 -5.31 -14.12
C GLN A 55 -7.90 -6.43 -13.10
N VAL A 56 -6.74 -7.08 -13.15
CA VAL A 56 -6.37 -8.16 -12.22
C VAL A 56 -6.29 -7.63 -10.79
N ALA A 57 -5.76 -6.42 -10.60
CA ALA A 57 -5.71 -5.76 -9.30
C ALA A 57 -7.11 -5.43 -8.75
N LEU A 58 -8.03 -4.98 -9.62
CA LEU A 58 -9.43 -4.73 -9.25
C LEU A 58 -10.16 -6.02 -8.86
N ASP A 59 -10.04 -7.08 -9.68
CA ASP A 59 -10.64 -8.38 -9.38
C ASP A 59 -10.09 -8.93 -8.05
N ARG A 60 -8.79 -8.73 -7.81
CA ARG A 60 -8.15 -9.15 -6.57
C ARG A 60 -8.64 -8.35 -5.35
N MET A 61 -8.89 -7.06 -5.51
CA MET A 61 -9.47 -6.23 -4.46
C MET A 61 -10.86 -6.73 -4.08
N GLU A 62 -11.71 -7.09 -5.06
CA GLU A 62 -13.04 -7.65 -4.81
C GLU A 62 -12.96 -8.97 -4.05
N ASP A 63 -12.08 -9.88 -4.46
CA ASP A 63 -11.82 -11.14 -3.75
C ASP A 63 -11.48 -10.91 -2.28
N VAL A 64 -10.64 -9.90 -1.99
CA VAL A 64 -10.25 -9.56 -0.62
C VAL A 64 -11.45 -9.02 0.16
N LEU A 65 -12.23 -8.09 -0.41
CA LEU A 65 -13.43 -7.55 0.23
C LEU A 65 -14.42 -8.66 0.58
N GLU A 66 -14.71 -9.56 -0.36
CA GLU A 66 -15.61 -10.69 -0.12
C GLU A 66 -15.11 -11.63 0.98
N ARG A 67 -13.79 -11.85 1.05
CA ARG A 67 -13.18 -12.67 2.11
C ARG A 67 -13.26 -11.97 3.46
N MET A 68 -13.02 -10.67 3.52
CA MET A 68 -13.19 -9.90 4.76
C MET A 68 -14.64 -9.99 5.26
N ALA A 69 -15.63 -9.83 4.37
CA ALA A 69 -17.03 -9.97 4.73
C ALA A 69 -17.44 -11.39 5.16
N ARG A 70 -16.80 -12.42 4.59
CA ARG A 70 -17.03 -13.82 4.98
C ARG A 70 -16.42 -14.19 6.33
N VAL A 71 -15.26 -13.61 6.65
CA VAL A 71 -14.62 -13.79 7.97
C VAL A 71 -15.38 -13.04 9.06
N GLY A 72 -16.03 -11.92 8.73
CA GLY A 72 -16.81 -11.12 9.66
C GLY A 72 -15.92 -10.14 10.41
N CYS A 73 -15.70 -10.37 11.70
CA CYS A 73 -14.89 -9.49 12.56
C CYS A 73 -13.45 -9.98 12.66
N ILE A 74 -12.52 -9.12 12.25
CA ILE A 74 -11.08 -9.34 12.34
C ILE A 74 -10.59 -8.70 13.64
N GLN A 75 -10.02 -9.49 14.54
CA GLN A 75 -9.41 -9.00 15.78
C GLN A 75 -7.97 -8.55 15.52
N PHE A 76 -7.57 -7.44 16.14
CA PHE A 76 -6.21 -6.93 16.08
C PHE A 76 -5.46 -7.29 17.38
N GLU A 77 -4.24 -7.82 17.26
CA GLU A 77 -3.36 -8.01 18.44
C GLU A 77 -2.93 -6.66 19.04
N HIS A 78 -2.91 -5.60 18.23
CA HIS A 78 -2.62 -4.24 18.64
C HIS A 78 -3.66 -3.29 18.05
N THR A 79 -4.33 -2.49 18.90
CA THR A 79 -5.25 -1.42 18.45
C THR A 79 -4.54 -0.55 17.42
N PRO A 80 -5.05 -0.43 16.18
CA PRO A 80 -4.64 0.66 15.31
C PRO A 80 -4.96 1.99 16.01
N ALA A 81 -3.99 2.90 16.02
CA ALA A 81 -4.06 4.15 16.78
C ALA A 81 -5.29 5.04 16.46
N SER A 82 -5.94 4.80 15.31
CA SER A 82 -7.03 5.62 14.80
C SER A 82 -8.44 5.21 15.25
N THR A 83 -8.66 3.97 15.68
CA THR A 83 -10.04 3.46 15.86
C THR A 83 -10.45 3.29 17.32
N GLY A 84 -9.49 3.08 18.24
CA GLY A 84 -9.78 2.72 19.64
C GLY A 84 -10.56 1.41 19.80
N GLN A 85 -10.74 0.67 18.70
CA GLN A 85 -11.44 -0.61 18.62
C GLN A 85 -10.41 -1.70 18.28
N ASN A 86 -10.51 -2.83 18.98
CA ASN A 86 -9.66 -4.01 18.75
C ASN A 86 -10.21 -4.93 17.65
N GLU A 87 -11.29 -4.54 16.99
CA GLU A 87 -11.93 -5.34 15.96
C GLU A 87 -12.40 -4.50 14.78
N LEU A 88 -12.30 -5.08 13.59
CA LEU A 88 -12.89 -4.55 12.37
C LEU A 88 -13.87 -5.57 11.82
N CYS A 89 -15.16 -5.28 11.92
CA CYS A 89 -16.23 -6.08 11.36
C CYS A 89 -16.61 -5.58 9.98
N ILE A 90 -16.53 -6.45 8.98
CA ILE A 90 -17.05 -6.19 7.64
C ILE A 90 -18.19 -7.17 7.37
N THR A 91 -19.33 -6.66 6.93
CA THR A 91 -20.50 -7.49 6.56
C THR A 91 -20.82 -7.34 5.07
N GLN A 92 -21.56 -8.31 4.52
CA GLN A 92 -22.06 -8.22 3.14
C GLN A 92 -22.98 -7.01 2.94
N GLU A 93 -23.76 -6.62 3.96
CA GLU A 93 -24.59 -5.42 3.91
C GLU A 93 -23.73 -4.14 3.81
N MET A 94 -22.62 -4.07 4.57
CA MET A 94 -21.68 -2.95 4.46
C MET A 94 -21.03 -2.87 3.06
N LEU A 95 -20.63 -4.01 2.49
CA LEU A 95 -20.05 -4.03 1.13
C LEU A 95 -21.06 -3.58 0.05
N ASN A 96 -22.34 -3.87 0.26
CA ASN A 96 -23.43 -3.46 -0.62
C ASN A 96 -23.95 -2.04 -0.31
N SER A 97 -23.38 -1.36 0.69
CA SER A 97 -23.76 0.00 1.03
C SER A 97 -23.33 0.99 -0.06
N GLY A 98 -24.06 2.10 -0.17
CA GLY A 98 -23.71 3.18 -1.09
C GLY A 98 -22.32 3.76 -0.84
N GLU A 99 -21.85 3.74 0.41
CA GLU A 99 -20.52 4.24 0.77
C GLU A 99 -19.40 3.40 0.16
N VAL A 100 -19.43 2.08 0.38
CA VAL A 100 -18.41 1.16 -0.17
C VAL A 100 -18.50 1.10 -1.69
N ALA A 101 -19.70 1.18 -2.27
CA ALA A 101 -19.87 1.27 -3.72
C ALA A 101 -19.15 2.52 -4.30
N VAL A 102 -19.24 3.67 -3.64
CA VAL A 102 -18.52 4.89 -4.05
C VAL A 102 -17.01 4.72 -3.88
N GLN A 103 -16.54 4.09 -2.80
CA GLN A 103 -15.11 3.83 -2.60
C GLN A 103 -14.54 2.94 -3.72
N LYS A 104 -15.23 1.86 -4.06
CA LYS A 104 -14.87 0.98 -5.19
C LYS A 104 -14.85 1.72 -6.52
N ALA A 105 -15.89 2.51 -6.81
CA ALA A 105 -15.98 3.29 -8.03
C ALA A 105 -14.83 4.31 -8.16
N ARG A 106 -14.42 4.95 -7.06
CA ARG A 106 -13.26 5.86 -7.04
C ARG A 106 -11.98 5.14 -7.49
N ILE A 107 -11.70 3.95 -6.95
CA ILE A 107 -10.54 3.16 -7.34
C ILE A 107 -10.60 2.76 -8.81
N GLN A 108 -11.78 2.38 -9.30
CA GLN A 108 -11.98 2.01 -10.71
C GLN A 108 -11.73 3.15 -11.69
N ILE A 109 -11.79 4.41 -11.27
CA ILE A 109 -11.45 5.59 -12.09
C ILE A 109 -10.07 6.17 -11.78
N THR A 110 -9.42 5.78 -10.68
CA THR A 110 -8.08 6.25 -10.32
C THR A 110 -7.05 5.83 -11.36
N MET A 111 -6.34 6.77 -11.97
CA MET A 111 -5.19 6.47 -12.82
C MET A 111 -3.96 6.26 -11.93
N PHE A 112 -3.36 5.07 -11.99
CA PHE A 112 -2.18 4.75 -11.21
C PHE A 112 -0.94 5.05 -12.03
N GLU A 113 -0.09 5.93 -11.51
CA GLU A 113 1.15 6.34 -12.15
C GLU A 113 2.34 5.66 -11.47
N PRO A 114 3.38 5.25 -12.24
CA PRO A 114 4.61 4.75 -11.66
C PRO A 114 5.29 5.83 -10.82
N ARG A 115 6.06 5.38 -9.82
CA ARG A 115 6.87 6.28 -9.00
C ARG A 115 7.86 7.02 -9.90
N ARG A 116 7.68 8.33 -10.05
CA ARG A 116 8.61 9.17 -10.81
C ARG A 116 9.80 9.51 -9.91
N PHE A 117 10.97 8.99 -10.25
CA PHE A 117 12.22 9.45 -9.65
C PHE A 117 12.62 10.74 -10.33
N ASN A 118 12.24 11.86 -9.74
CA ASN A 118 12.78 13.14 -10.17
C ASN A 118 14.16 13.31 -9.52
N THR A 119 15.21 12.94 -10.24
CA THR A 119 16.57 13.31 -9.84
C THR A 119 16.81 14.75 -10.28
N ASP A 120 16.31 15.72 -9.51
CA ASP A 120 16.53 17.14 -9.78
C ASP A 120 18.02 17.52 -9.64
N TYR A 121 18.79 16.76 -8.84
CA TYR A 121 20.20 17.04 -8.56
C TYR A 121 21.05 15.77 -8.44
N PRO A 122 21.20 14.96 -9.50
CA PRO A 122 21.92 13.69 -9.43
C PRO A 122 23.38 13.87 -9.00
N HIS A 123 24.03 14.96 -9.43
CA HIS A 123 25.41 15.27 -9.03
C HIS A 123 25.55 15.69 -7.57
N PHE A 124 24.54 16.33 -6.97
CA PHE A 124 24.57 16.68 -5.56
C PHE A 124 24.39 15.45 -4.68
N VAL A 125 23.46 14.56 -5.02
CA VAL A 125 23.29 13.28 -4.31
C VAL A 125 24.58 12.47 -4.38
N GLN A 126 25.22 12.41 -5.54
CA GLN A 126 26.50 11.73 -5.71
C GLN A 126 27.64 12.39 -4.93
N LEU A 127 27.66 13.73 -4.83
CA LEU A 127 28.61 14.45 -3.99
C LEU A 127 28.45 14.08 -2.51
N VAL A 128 27.21 14.09 -2.00
CA VAL A 128 26.91 13.72 -0.60
C VAL A 128 27.31 12.27 -0.33
N GLN A 129 26.98 11.36 -1.24
CA GLN A 129 27.35 9.95 -1.16
C GLN A 129 28.87 9.78 -1.08
N ASN A 130 29.63 10.40 -2.00
CA ASN A 130 31.10 10.34 -2.00
C ASN A 130 31.71 10.91 -0.70
N GLN A 131 31.13 11.99 -0.15
CA GLN A 131 31.59 12.56 1.10
C GLN A 131 31.37 11.61 2.29
N LEU A 132 30.20 10.98 2.37
CA LEU A 132 29.88 10.01 3.41
C LEU A 132 30.75 8.75 3.29
N GLU A 133 30.99 8.25 2.09
CA GLU A 133 31.87 7.10 1.86
C GLU A 133 33.33 7.41 2.23
N SER A 134 33.81 8.62 1.94
CA SER A 134 35.15 9.06 2.34
C SER A 134 35.30 9.20 3.86
N ALA A 135 34.26 9.70 4.54
CA ALA A 135 34.30 9.95 5.97
C ALA A 135 34.09 8.69 6.83
N TYR A 136 33.25 7.75 6.39
CA TYR A 136 32.81 6.61 7.20
C TYR A 136 33.12 5.23 6.58
N GLY A 137 33.61 5.19 5.35
CA GLY A 137 33.82 3.97 4.57
C GLY A 137 32.55 3.54 3.81
N THR A 138 32.72 2.64 2.83
CA THR A 138 31.61 2.20 1.96
C THR A 138 30.59 1.30 2.68
N ASN A 139 31.00 0.61 3.74
CA ASN A 139 30.16 -0.38 4.44
C ASN A 139 29.07 0.25 5.35
N THR A 140 29.10 1.55 5.57
CA THR A 140 28.13 2.25 6.43
C THR A 140 26.84 2.66 5.72
N ILE A 141 26.84 2.75 4.38
CA ILE A 141 25.70 3.29 3.62
C ILE A 141 24.81 2.20 2.99
N TYR A 142 25.37 1.03 2.64
CA TYR A 142 24.66 -0.02 1.89
C TYR A 142 24.25 -1.25 2.72
N ARG A 143 23.84 -1.06 3.98
CA ARG A 143 23.34 -2.18 4.80
C ARG A 143 21.91 -2.57 4.47
#